data_AF-A0A382VN15-F1
#
_entry.id   AF-A0A382VN15-F1
#
_cell.length_a   1.000
_cell.length_b   1.000
_cell.length_c   1.000
_cell.angle_alpha   90.00
_cell.angle_beta   90.00
_cell.angle_gamma   90.00
#
_symmetry.space_group_name_H-M   'P 1'
#
loop_
_entity.id
_entity.type
_entity.pdbx_description
1 polymer ?
#
loop_
_entity_poly.entity_id
_entity_poly.type
_entity_poly.pdbx_seq_one_letter_code
_entity_poly.pdbx_strand_id
1 'polypeptide(L)'
;MSNFSLKANDLGFEIHDAHSVADRPIAVYRATEELPRSDSPKPCFDPLHTSSGQLVTEYRPDDHTWHTGLYFGWVHVNNANLWGGPWYVPEEKKYVHVENSHGIQRHDSFSVFGVSHASVASVDEELS
;
A
#
# COMPACT_ATOMS: atom_id res chain seq x y z
N MET A 1 10.27 -17.03 21.66
CA MET A 1 9.01 -16.31 21.35
C MET A 1 9.21 -15.61 20.01
N SER A 2 8.16 -15.43 19.21
CA SER A 2 8.28 -14.68 17.96
C SER A 2 8.57 -13.20 18.25
N ASN A 3 9.48 -12.59 17.51
CA ASN A 3 9.76 -11.15 17.60
C ASN A 3 8.69 -10.28 16.94
N PHE A 4 7.94 -10.81 15.98
CA PHE A 4 6.85 -10.08 15.34
C PHE A 4 5.49 -10.55 15.85
N SER A 5 4.53 -9.63 15.84
CA SER A 5 3.11 -9.94 15.92
C SER A 5 2.33 -9.21 14.83
N LEU A 6 1.25 -9.84 14.39
CA LEU A 6 0.30 -9.29 13.42
C LEU A 6 -1.03 -9.04 14.11
N LYS A 7 -1.65 -7.91 13.82
CA LYS A 7 -2.96 -7.53 14.37
C LYS A 7 -3.85 -6.98 13.27
N ALA A 8 -4.94 -7.68 12.96
CA ALA A 8 -5.93 -7.18 12.01
C ALA A 8 -6.63 -5.91 12.54
N ASN A 9 -7.02 -5.02 11.63
CA ASN A 9 -7.82 -3.83 11.91
C ASN A 9 -8.76 -3.54 10.74
N ASP A 10 -9.55 -2.46 10.83
CA ASP A 10 -10.56 -2.13 9.82
C ASP A 10 -9.98 -1.75 8.45
N LEU A 11 -8.69 -1.39 8.38
CA LEU A 11 -8.01 -1.05 7.13
C LEU A 11 -7.30 -2.27 6.50
N GLY A 12 -6.97 -3.28 7.30
CA GLY A 12 -6.09 -4.38 6.92
C GLY A 12 -5.42 -4.96 8.16
N PHE A 13 -4.14 -4.64 8.39
CA PHE A 13 -3.42 -5.11 9.57
C PHE A 13 -2.23 -4.24 9.98
N GLU A 14 -1.75 -4.49 11.18
CA GLU A 14 -0.56 -3.90 11.78
C GLU A 14 0.53 -4.96 11.95
N ILE A 15 1.77 -4.56 11.76
CA ILE A 15 2.97 -5.34 12.09
C ILE A 15 3.66 -4.67 13.28
N HIS A 16 3.89 -5.44 14.34
CA HIS A 16 4.59 -4.99 15.53
C HIS A 16 5.89 -5.79 15.69
N ASP A 17 6.95 -5.11 16.14
CA ASP A 17 8.25 -5.69 16.46
C ASP A 17 8.51 -5.53 17.97
N ALA A 18 8.77 -6.64 18.66
CA ALA A 18 9.09 -6.67 20.08
C ALA A 18 10.38 -5.91 20.44
N HIS A 19 11.25 -5.64 19.47
CA HIS A 19 12.48 -4.86 19.64
C HIS A 19 12.30 -3.38 19.27
N SER A 20 11.12 -2.98 18.79
CA SER A 20 10.83 -1.57 18.52
C SER A 20 11.00 -0.74 19.78
N VAL A 21 11.70 0.38 19.66
CA VAL A 21 11.88 1.34 20.77
C VAL A 21 10.64 2.20 21.01
N ALA A 22 9.66 2.12 20.12
CA ALA A 22 8.40 2.84 20.20
C ALA A 22 7.23 1.87 20.41
N ASP A 23 6.31 2.24 21.31
CA ASP A 23 5.06 1.53 21.57
C ASP A 23 4.02 1.84 20.47
N ARG A 24 4.33 1.41 19.24
CA ARG A 24 3.51 1.59 18.03
C ARG A 24 3.85 0.51 17.00
N PRO A 25 2.97 0.23 16.02
CA PRO A 25 3.32 -0.68 14.93
C PRO A 25 4.50 -0.13 14.09
N ILE A 26 5.37 -1.03 13.64
CA ILE A 26 6.42 -0.70 12.68
C ILE A 26 5.86 -0.52 11.27
N ALA A 27 4.72 -1.15 10.95
CA ALA A 27 4.04 -0.98 9.68
C ALA A 27 2.53 -1.13 9.86
N VAL A 28 1.76 -0.33 9.13
CA VAL A 28 0.33 -0.54 8.92
C VAL A 28 0.13 -0.86 7.45
N TYR A 29 -0.47 -2.01 7.16
CA TYR A 29 -0.92 -2.36 5.83
C TYR A 29 -2.40 -1.99 5.68
N ARG A 30 -2.67 -1.08 4.76
CA ARG A 30 -4.00 -0.64 4.38
C ARG A 30 -4.38 -1.40 3.13
N ALA A 31 -5.23 -2.40 3.27
CA ALA A 31 -5.73 -3.25 2.19
C ALA A 31 -6.83 -2.54 1.36
N THR A 32 -7.56 -1.63 2.00
CA THR A 32 -8.62 -0.85 1.36
C THR A 32 -8.42 0.65 1.55
N GLU A 33 -8.65 1.41 0.49
CA GLU A 33 -8.39 2.83 0.40
C GLU A 33 -9.58 3.55 -0.23
N GLU A 34 -10.21 4.48 0.50
CA GLU A 34 -11.32 5.29 0.00
C GLU A 34 -10.81 6.55 -0.70
N LEU A 35 -10.22 6.39 -1.87
CA LEU A 35 -9.60 7.48 -2.64
C LEU A 35 -10.31 7.70 -3.97
N PRO A 36 -10.17 8.90 -4.58
CA PRO A 36 -10.67 9.14 -5.92
C PRO A 36 -10.15 8.10 -6.90
N ARG A 37 -11.00 7.67 -7.83
CA ARG A 37 -10.62 6.66 -8.83
C ARG A 37 -9.42 7.12 -9.69
N SER A 38 -9.28 8.42 -9.93
CA SER A 38 -8.12 9.02 -10.62
C SER A 38 -6.78 8.71 -9.94
N ASP A 39 -6.79 8.36 -8.66
CA ASP A 39 -5.59 8.10 -7.88
C ASP A 39 -5.23 6.61 -7.88
N SER A 40 -6.04 5.80 -8.57
CA SER A 40 -5.94 4.35 -8.65
C SER A 40 -5.76 3.71 -7.27
N PRO A 41 -6.83 3.66 -6.44
CA PRO A 41 -6.82 3.01 -5.13
C PRO A 41 -6.15 1.63 -5.19
N LYS A 42 -5.25 1.38 -4.23
CA LYS A 42 -4.41 0.20 -4.16
C LYS A 42 -3.96 -0.04 -2.71
N PRO A 43 -3.72 -1.29 -2.31
CA PRO A 43 -3.14 -1.57 -1.01
C PRO A 43 -1.77 -0.92 -0.82
N CYS A 44 -1.48 -0.49 0.40
CA CYS A 44 -0.19 0.13 0.71
C CYS A 44 0.23 -0.05 2.17
N PHE A 45 1.53 0.06 2.42
CA PHE A 45 2.08 0.27 3.74
C PHE A 45 2.22 1.76 4.01
N ASP A 46 1.44 2.25 4.97
CA ASP A 46 1.61 3.58 5.56
C ASP A 46 0.86 3.61 6.90
N PRO A 47 1.42 4.20 7.97
CA PRO A 47 2.82 4.56 8.09
C PRO A 47 3.71 3.30 8.19
N LEU A 48 4.92 3.41 7.64
CA LEU A 48 6.03 2.46 7.80
C LEU A 48 7.18 3.14 8.54
N HIS A 49 7.67 2.51 9.60
CA HIS A 49 8.75 2.98 10.44
C HIS A 49 9.91 2.00 10.47
N THR A 50 11.12 2.50 10.70
CA THR A 50 12.25 1.69 11.16
C THR A 50 12.01 1.18 12.60
N SER A 51 12.72 0.14 13.06
CA SER A 51 12.65 -0.30 14.47
C SER A 51 13.15 0.76 15.46
N SER A 52 13.92 1.76 15.00
CA SER A 52 14.30 2.95 15.80
C SER A 52 13.21 4.02 15.85
N GLY A 53 12.09 3.83 15.16
CA GLY A 53 10.93 4.71 15.18
C GLY A 53 10.93 5.84 14.14
N GLN A 54 11.86 5.84 13.17
CA GLN A 54 11.90 6.84 12.10
C GLN A 54 10.86 6.50 11.02
N LEU A 55 10.03 7.47 10.64
CA LEU A 55 9.06 7.31 9.56
C LEU A 55 9.79 7.23 8.20
N VAL A 56 9.39 6.27 7.37
CA VAL A 56 10.01 5.93 6.08
C VAL A 56 9.12 6.33 4.90
N THR A 57 7.82 6.49 5.13
CA THR A 57 6.80 6.67 4.10
C THR A 57 6.20 8.07 4.16
N GLU A 58 5.75 8.54 3.01
CA GLU A 58 4.88 9.71 2.87
C GLU A 58 3.61 9.24 2.16
N TYR A 59 2.47 9.82 2.53
CA TYR A 59 1.18 9.42 2.03
C TYR A 59 0.48 10.61 1.39
N ARG A 60 0.23 10.49 0.08
CA ARG A 60 -0.45 11.45 -0.78
C ARG A 60 0.14 12.87 -0.71
N PRO A 61 1.38 13.07 -1.17
CA PRO A 61 1.93 14.41 -1.35
C PRO A 61 0.98 15.30 -2.16
N ASP A 62 0.93 16.59 -1.82
CA ASP A 62 -0.03 17.55 -2.41
C ASP A 62 0.09 17.69 -3.93
N ASP A 63 1.27 17.46 -4.50
CA ASP A 63 1.53 17.56 -5.93
C ASP A 63 1.33 16.23 -6.69
N HIS A 64 1.25 15.11 -5.97
CA HIS A 64 1.10 13.76 -6.53
C HIS A 64 0.26 12.87 -5.59
N THR A 65 -1.02 13.20 -5.45
CA THR A 65 -1.92 12.56 -4.48
C THR A 65 -2.15 11.06 -4.71
N TRP A 66 -1.75 10.51 -5.86
CA TRP A 66 -1.83 9.08 -6.19
C TRP A 66 -0.67 8.23 -5.64
N HIS A 67 0.34 8.85 -5.03
CA HIS A 67 1.42 8.15 -4.33
C HIS A 67 1.06 7.89 -2.88
N THR A 68 0.86 6.62 -2.53
CA THR A 68 0.37 6.17 -1.22
C THR A 68 1.40 5.27 -0.53
N GLY A 69 2.25 5.82 0.32
CA GLY A 69 3.19 5.03 1.12
C GLY A 69 4.09 4.11 0.29
N LEU A 70 4.34 2.90 0.79
CA LEU A 70 5.04 1.83 0.08
C LEU A 70 4.02 0.81 -0.47
N TYR A 71 4.02 0.59 -1.78
CA TYR A 71 3.09 -0.33 -2.45
C TYR A 71 3.76 -1.04 -3.63
N PHE A 72 3.12 -2.11 -4.11
CA PHE A 72 3.52 -2.76 -5.35
C PHE A 72 2.98 -1.96 -6.54
N GLY A 73 3.89 -1.26 -7.21
CA GLY A 73 3.56 -0.37 -8.32
C GLY A 73 3.35 -1.11 -9.65
N TRP A 74 2.12 -1.08 -10.15
CA TRP A 74 1.80 -1.40 -11.53
C TRP A 74 1.52 -0.09 -12.27
N VAL A 75 2.18 0.13 -13.41
CA VAL A 75 1.97 1.37 -14.18
C VAL A 75 0.67 1.25 -14.99
N HIS A 76 0.62 0.26 -15.87
CA HIS A 76 -0.55 -0.06 -16.69
C HIS A 76 -0.81 -1.57 -16.70
N VAL A 77 -2.08 -1.98 -16.67
CA VAL A 77 -2.51 -3.35 -16.93
C VAL A 77 -3.64 -3.29 -17.96
N ASN A 78 -3.41 -3.91 -19.13
CA ASN A 78 -4.27 -3.74 -20.30
C ASN A 78 -4.47 -2.24 -20.62
N ASN A 79 -5.73 -1.78 -20.64
CA ASN A 79 -6.09 -0.39 -20.90
C ASN A 79 -6.28 0.43 -19.62
N ALA A 80 -5.94 -0.11 -18.44
CA ALA A 80 -6.12 0.54 -17.15
C ALA A 80 -4.82 1.16 -16.64
N ASN A 81 -4.90 2.42 -16.18
CA ASN A 81 -3.85 3.06 -15.39
C ASN A 81 -3.96 2.62 -13.94
N LEU A 82 -2.93 1.94 -13.43
CA LEU A 82 -2.83 1.52 -12.03
C LEU A 82 -1.82 2.35 -11.21
N TRP A 83 -1.14 3.29 -11.86
CA TRP A 83 -0.28 4.26 -11.21
C TRP A 83 -1.10 5.34 -10.50
N GLY A 84 -2.16 5.79 -11.16
CA GLY A 84 -2.91 7.00 -10.81
C GLY A 84 -2.43 8.22 -11.59
N GLY A 85 -3.16 9.32 -11.48
CA GLY A 85 -2.81 10.60 -12.11
C GLY A 85 -2.94 10.61 -13.64
N PRO A 86 -2.24 11.49 -14.34
CA PRO A 86 -2.35 11.63 -15.79
C PRO A 86 -1.57 10.55 -16.56
N TRP A 87 -1.99 10.30 -17.80
CA TRP A 87 -1.27 9.46 -18.76
C TRP A 87 -0.21 10.26 -19.50
N TYR A 88 0.97 9.69 -19.70
CA TYR A 88 1.90 10.22 -20.70
C TYR A 88 1.42 9.84 -22.10
N VAL A 89 1.06 10.83 -22.92
CA VAL A 89 0.63 10.62 -24.31
C VAL A 89 1.77 11.00 -25.27
N PRO A 90 2.43 10.03 -25.92
CA PRO A 90 3.61 10.27 -26.75
C PRO A 90 3.38 11.26 -27.90
N GLU A 91 2.22 11.20 -28.54
CA GLU A 91 1.84 12.06 -29.67
C GLU A 91 1.77 13.53 -29.25
N GLU A 92 1.31 13.78 -28.02
CA GLU A 92 1.19 15.12 -27.43
C GLU A 92 2.43 15.54 -26.65
N LYS A 93 3.36 14.61 -26.37
CA LYS A 93 4.59 14.81 -25.57
C LYS A 93 4.33 15.43 -24.20
N LYS A 94 3.21 15.10 -23.57
CA LYS A 94 2.83 15.61 -22.25
C LYS A 94 1.95 14.62 -21.50
N TYR A 95 1.79 14.90 -20.21
CA TYR A 95 0.83 14.21 -19.36
C TYR A 95 -0.57 14.82 -19.53
N VAL A 96 -1.58 13.97 -19.72
CA VAL A 96 -2.98 14.38 -19.85
C VAL A 96 -3.89 13.50 -18.98
N HIS A 97 -4.92 14.12 -18.40
CA HIS A 97 -5.96 13.35 -17.72
C HIS A 97 -6.86 12.67 -18.74
N VAL A 98 -6.94 11.34 -18.65
CA VAL A 98 -7.83 10.53 -19.49
C VAL A 98 -8.96 10.02 -18.60
N GLU A 99 -10.17 10.45 -18.92
CA GLU A 99 -11.35 10.13 -18.13
C GLU A 99 -11.65 8.62 -18.17
N ASN A 100 -12.11 8.07 -17.04
CA ASN A 100 -12.49 6.65 -16.90
C ASN A 100 -11.40 5.62 -17.27
N SER A 101 -10.12 6.00 -17.19
CA SER A 101 -8.99 5.15 -17.56
C SER A 101 -8.34 4.41 -16.39
N HIS A 102 -8.65 4.79 -15.15
CA HIS A 102 -7.99 4.25 -13.96
C HIS A 102 -8.63 2.96 -13.46
N GLY A 103 -7.77 2.00 -13.11
CA GLY A 103 -8.15 0.78 -12.41
C GLY A 103 -8.13 0.97 -10.89
N ILE A 104 -8.41 -0.12 -10.20
CA ILE A 104 -8.21 -0.28 -8.76
C ILE A 104 -7.52 -1.62 -8.54
N GLN A 105 -6.73 -1.74 -7.49
CA GLN A 105 -6.36 -3.04 -6.95
C GLN A 105 -7.26 -3.28 -5.75
N ARG A 106 -8.20 -4.22 -5.85
CA ARG A 106 -9.16 -4.51 -4.79
C ARG A 106 -8.65 -5.66 -3.94
N HIS A 107 -8.55 -5.42 -2.64
CA HIS A 107 -8.42 -6.50 -1.66
C HIS A 107 -9.66 -7.39 -1.68
N ASP A 108 -9.48 -8.69 -1.92
CA ASP A 108 -10.56 -9.67 -1.82
C ASP A 108 -10.47 -10.48 -0.51
N SER A 109 -9.29 -10.98 -0.14
CA SER A 109 -9.09 -11.67 1.15
C SER A 109 -7.61 -11.87 1.51
N PHE A 110 -7.34 -12.17 2.78
CA PHE A 110 -6.06 -12.75 3.21
C PHE A 110 -6.20 -14.28 3.34
N SER A 111 -5.43 -15.03 2.55
CA SER A 111 -5.43 -16.49 2.54
C SER A 111 -4.41 -17.09 3.51
N VAL A 112 -3.35 -16.34 3.84
CA VAL A 112 -2.41 -16.62 4.93
C VAL A 112 -2.33 -15.39 5.83
N PHE A 113 -2.32 -15.61 7.15
CA PHE A 113 -2.12 -14.55 8.14
C PHE A 113 -1.54 -15.13 9.42
N GLY A 114 -0.23 -14.95 9.65
CA GLY A 114 0.37 -15.50 10.86
C GLY A 114 1.84 -15.19 11.04
N VAL A 115 2.37 -15.63 12.19
CA VAL A 115 3.79 -15.49 12.51
C VAL A 115 4.36 -16.85 12.90
N SER A 116 5.44 -17.25 12.25
CA SER A 116 6.09 -18.53 12.50
C SER A 116 6.99 -18.49 13.75
N HIS A 117 7.35 -19.68 14.26
CA HIS A 117 8.29 -19.81 15.38
C HIS A 117 9.69 -19.26 15.07
N ALA A 118 10.05 -19.11 13.79
CA ALA A 118 11.30 -18.51 13.35
C ALA A 118 11.25 -16.97 13.31
N SER A 119 10.20 -16.35 13.88
CA SER A 119 9.97 -14.89 13.84
C SER A 119 9.84 -14.36 12.42
N VAL A 120 9.05 -15.03 11.60
CA VAL A 120 8.67 -14.56 10.26
C VAL A 120 7.18 -14.29 10.24
N ALA A 121 6.79 -13.04 10.02
CA ALA A 121 5.41 -12.69 9.73
C ALA A 121 5.12 -12.94 8.25
N SER A 122 4.02 -13.63 7.95
CA SER A 122 3.62 -13.98 6.60
C SER A 122 2.15 -13.65 6.40
N VAL A 123 1.86 -12.97 5.30
CA VAL A 123 0.51 -12.64 4.85
C VAL A 123 0.47 -12.90 3.34
N ASP A 124 -0.50 -13.70 2.91
CA ASP A 124 -0.81 -13.90 1.50
C ASP A 124 -2.14 -13.22 1.23
N GLU A 125 -2.17 -12.37 0.21
CA GLU A 125 -3.32 -11.55 -0.14
C GLU A 125 -3.80 -11.85 -1.56
N GLU A 126 -5.10 -12.06 -1.68
CA GLU A 126 -5.78 -12.21 -2.95
C GLU A 126 -6.30 -10.83 -3.40
N LEU A 127 -5.91 -10.42 -4.61
CA LEU A 127 -6.23 -9.13 -5.22
C LEU A 127 -6.94 -9.32 -6.57
N SER A 128 -7.84 -8.39 -6.92
CA SER A 128 -8.43 -8.29 -8.27
C SER A 128 -8.50 -6.88 -8.84
#